data_AF-A0AAV5V142-F1
#
_entry.id   AF-A0AAV5V142-F1
#
_cell.length_a   1.000
_cell.length_b   1.000
_cell.length_c   1.000
_cell.angle_alpha   90.00
_cell.angle_beta   90.00
_cell.angle_gamma   90.00
#
_symmetry.space_group_name_H-M   'P 1'
#
loop_
_entity.id
_entity.type
_entity.pdbx_description
1 polymer ?
#
loop_
_entity_poly.entity_id
_entity_poly.type
_entity_poly.pdbx_seq_one_letter_code
_entity_poly.pdbx_strand_id
1 'polypeptide(L)'
;GTRQKLAGIAKEMDDPSNRRCLICTVPVTVPYYGIDACRACALFFKRTKSSGKKFVCRQGGRQCVLVKGTKPICRSCRFDRCITSGMKYDKKAKVENAFYELPKSSLPDLDTRDPKDSKADIKGIDQAQSLLIEHSRSRELQQLQQ
;
A
#
# COMPACT_ATOMS: atom_id res chain seq x y z
N GLY A 1 -48.18 27.51 -25.05
CA GLY A 1 -47.56 27.05 -23.80
C GLY A 1 -47.02 25.65 -23.97
N THR A 2 -45.74 25.50 -24.27
CA THR A 2 -45.09 24.21 -24.51
C THR A 2 -44.11 23.93 -23.37
N ARG A 3 -44.58 23.16 -22.38
CA ARG A 3 -43.75 22.57 -21.31
C ARG A 3 -42.86 21.49 -21.92
N GLN A 4 -41.66 21.84 -22.36
CA GLN A 4 -40.63 20.85 -22.66
C GLN A 4 -39.90 20.47 -21.37
N LYS A 5 -40.27 19.29 -20.90
CA LYS A 5 -39.71 18.52 -19.80
C LYS A 5 -38.45 17.83 -20.32
N LEU A 6 -37.27 18.31 -19.95
CA LEU A 6 -36.00 17.59 -20.12
C LEU A 6 -35.48 17.17 -18.75
N ALA A 7 -36.10 16.12 -18.21
CA ALA A 7 -35.52 15.28 -17.18
C ALA A 7 -34.93 14.06 -17.92
N GLY A 8 -33.61 13.89 -17.96
CA GLY A 8 -33.04 12.79 -18.74
C GLY A 8 -31.52 12.71 -18.84
N ILE A 9 -30.76 13.02 -17.78
CA ILE A 9 -29.35 12.61 -17.67
C ILE A 9 -29.14 11.87 -16.35
N ALA A 10 -29.66 10.65 -16.29
CA ALA A 10 -29.27 9.68 -15.29
C ALA A 10 -29.30 8.28 -15.92
N LYS A 11 -28.16 7.59 -15.79
CA LYS A 11 -27.85 6.20 -16.12
C LYS A 11 -27.21 5.95 -17.49
N GLU A 12 -25.93 6.34 -17.61
CA GLU A 12 -25.01 5.46 -18.33
C GLU A 12 -24.73 4.24 -17.44
N MET A 13 -25.18 3.08 -17.90
CA MET A 13 -24.87 1.78 -17.32
C MET A 13 -23.48 1.38 -17.82
N ASP A 14 -22.45 1.70 -17.03
CA ASP A 14 -21.12 1.11 -17.19
C ASP A 14 -21.25 -0.42 -17.12
N ASP A 15 -20.80 -1.11 -18.17
CA ASP A 15 -20.52 -2.54 -18.13
C ASP A 15 -19.62 -2.82 -16.90
N PRO A 16 -20.09 -3.57 -15.89
CA PRO A 16 -19.32 -3.85 -14.67
C PRO A 16 -17.98 -4.53 -14.96
N SER A 17 -17.83 -5.10 -16.16
CA SER A 17 -16.69 -5.89 -16.61
C SER A 17 -15.45 -5.06 -16.98
N ASN A 18 -15.57 -3.74 -17.17
CA ASN A 18 -14.43 -2.90 -17.60
C ASN A 18 -14.08 -1.74 -16.65
N ARG A 19 -14.62 -1.73 -15.41
CA ARG A 19 -14.23 -0.72 -14.43
C ARG A 19 -12.76 -0.89 -14.02
N ARG A 20 -12.02 0.21 -14.00
CA ARG A 20 -10.59 0.23 -13.69
C ARG A 20 -10.28 1.19 -12.56
N CYS A 21 -9.27 0.83 -11.79
CA CYS A 21 -8.76 1.64 -10.69
C CYS A 21 -8.28 2.99 -11.23
N LEU A 22 -8.89 4.07 -10.78
CA LEU A 22 -8.53 5.44 -11.18
C LEU A 22 -7.09 5.81 -10.79
N ILE A 23 -6.48 5.05 -9.87
CA ILE A 23 -5.12 5.28 -9.42
C ILE A 23 -4.10 4.54 -10.29
N CYS A 24 -4.30 3.22 -10.47
CA CYS A 24 -3.28 2.33 -11.04
C CYS A 24 -3.77 1.41 -12.18
N THR A 25 -4.96 1.69 -12.73
CA THR A 25 -5.56 1.08 -13.93
C THR A 25 -5.82 -0.43 -13.88
N VAL A 26 -5.61 -1.08 -12.73
CA VAL A 26 -5.97 -2.49 -12.49
C VAL A 26 -7.50 -2.63 -12.50
N PRO A 27 -8.07 -3.72 -13.04
CA PRO A 27 -9.52 -3.97 -12.99
C PRO A 27 -10.10 -3.90 -11.57
N VAL A 28 -11.32 -3.40 -11.45
CA VAL A 28 -12.01 -3.18 -10.18
C VAL A 28 -13.42 -3.75 -10.25
N THR A 29 -13.75 -4.62 -9.30
CA THR A 29 -15.11 -5.16 -9.14
C THR A 29 -15.95 -4.32 -8.20
N VAL A 30 -15.33 -3.68 -7.21
CA VAL A 30 -16.02 -2.88 -6.19
C VAL A 30 -15.27 -1.58 -5.91
N PRO A 31 -15.96 -0.44 -5.74
CA PRO A 31 -15.32 0.81 -5.37
C PRO A 31 -14.81 0.75 -3.91
N TYR A 32 -13.86 1.63 -3.56
CA TYR A 32 -13.40 1.83 -2.18
C TYR A 32 -13.24 3.33 -1.90
N TYR A 33 -13.63 3.76 -0.70
CA TYR A 33 -13.49 5.15 -0.26
C TYR A 33 -14.16 6.18 -1.20
N GLY A 34 -15.29 5.76 -1.80
CA GLY A 34 -16.12 6.59 -2.67
C GLY A 34 -15.69 6.66 -4.13
N ILE A 35 -14.69 5.89 -4.56
CA ILE A 35 -14.23 5.87 -5.96
C ILE A 35 -13.87 4.45 -6.45
N ASP A 36 -13.77 4.26 -7.76
CA ASP A 36 -13.22 3.03 -8.34
C ASP A 36 -11.71 2.93 -8.07
N ALA A 37 -11.37 2.13 -7.07
CA ALA A 37 -10.00 1.88 -6.66
C ALA A 37 -9.78 0.39 -6.45
N CYS A 38 -8.58 -0.10 -6.75
CA CYS A 38 -8.25 -1.48 -6.41
C CYS A 38 -7.96 -1.61 -4.90
N ARG A 39 -8.12 -2.82 -4.38
CA ARG A 39 -7.84 -3.18 -2.98
C ARG A 39 -6.49 -2.67 -2.48
N ALA A 40 -5.44 -2.80 -3.30
CA ALA A 40 -4.10 -2.36 -2.94
C ALA A 40 -4.00 -0.83 -2.79
N CYS A 41 -4.68 -0.05 -3.64
CA CYS A 41 -4.71 1.41 -3.52
C CYS A 41 -5.54 1.86 -2.32
N ALA A 42 -6.65 1.18 -2.02
CA ALA A 42 -7.47 1.44 -0.85
C ALA A 42 -6.65 1.25 0.45
N LEU A 43 -5.96 0.11 0.60
CA LEU A 43 -5.12 -0.16 1.76
C LEU A 43 -3.95 0.83 1.88
N PHE A 44 -3.29 1.15 0.76
CA PHE A 44 -2.23 2.16 0.73
C PHE A 44 -2.74 3.53 1.20
N PHE A 45 -3.91 3.96 0.72
CA PHE A 45 -4.53 5.21 1.11
C PHE A 45 -4.86 5.25 2.61
N LYS A 46 -5.52 4.21 3.13
CA LYS A 46 -5.84 4.08 4.57
C LYS A 46 -4.59 4.18 5.44
N ARG A 47 -3.53 3.42 5.11
CA ARG A 47 -2.26 3.42 5.85
C ARG A 47 -1.60 4.79 5.83
N THR A 48 -1.56 5.42 4.65
CA THR A 48 -0.93 6.74 4.48
C THR A 48 -1.71 7.83 5.20
N LYS A 49 -3.04 7.87 5.07
CA LYS A 49 -3.89 8.82 5.80
C LYS A 49 -3.86 8.62 7.31
N SER A 50 -3.79 7.38 7.79
CA SER A 50 -3.76 7.10 9.24
C SER A 50 -2.42 7.48 9.86
N SER A 51 -1.31 7.18 9.16
CA SER A 51 0.05 7.46 9.65
C SER A 51 0.52 8.89 9.38
N GLY A 52 -0.09 9.61 8.44
CA GLY A 52 0.35 10.94 8.04
C GLY A 52 1.71 10.95 7.32
N LYS A 53 2.21 9.79 6.86
CA LYS A 53 3.51 9.68 6.18
C LYS A 53 3.56 10.59 4.94
N LYS A 54 4.61 11.39 4.84
CA LYS A 54 4.91 12.22 3.66
C LYS A 54 5.90 11.47 2.76
N PHE A 55 5.64 11.51 1.46
CA PHE A 55 6.49 10.85 0.46
C PHE A 55 7.09 11.88 -0.50
N VAL A 56 8.36 11.70 -0.84
CA VAL A 56 9.06 12.51 -1.85
C VAL A 56 9.05 11.79 -3.20
N CYS A 57 8.72 12.50 -4.27
CA CYS A 57 8.82 11.99 -5.63
C CYS A 57 10.30 11.95 -6.05
N ARG A 58 10.81 10.77 -6.40
CA ARG A 58 12.22 10.61 -6.81
C ARG A 58 12.50 11.14 -8.22
N GLN A 59 11.49 11.22 -9.08
CA GLN A 59 11.62 11.83 -10.41
C GLN A 59 11.50 13.36 -10.40
N GLY A 60 11.15 13.99 -9.28
CA GLY A 60 10.96 15.45 -9.18
C GLY A 60 9.67 15.99 -9.82
N GLY A 61 9.27 15.48 -10.99
CA GLY A 61 8.17 16.03 -11.78
C GLY A 61 6.74 15.75 -11.29
N ARG A 62 6.56 14.94 -10.23
CA ARG A 62 5.25 14.52 -9.66
C ARG A 62 4.21 13.97 -10.65
N GLN A 63 4.65 13.57 -11.84
CA GLN A 63 3.79 13.06 -12.93
C GLN A 63 4.15 11.61 -13.29
N CYS A 64 4.55 10.82 -12.29
CA CYS A 64 4.93 9.42 -12.50
C CYS A 64 3.74 8.62 -13.04
N VAL A 65 4.00 7.77 -14.03
CA VAL A 65 3.02 6.77 -14.50
C VAL A 65 2.77 5.75 -13.39
N LEU A 66 1.52 5.54 -13.01
CA LEU A 66 1.11 4.70 -11.87
C LEU A 66 0.54 3.34 -12.29
N VAL A 67 0.95 2.80 -13.43
CA VAL A 67 0.46 1.51 -13.94
C VAL A 67 1.11 0.37 -13.16
N LYS A 68 0.34 -0.66 -12.80
CA LYS A 68 0.89 -1.89 -12.22
C LYS A 68 1.74 -2.60 -13.28
N GLY A 69 3.02 -2.81 -12.99
CA GLY A 69 3.96 -3.49 -13.85
C GLY A 69 5.16 -4.01 -13.05
N THR A 70 6.32 -4.08 -13.69
CA THR A 70 7.57 -4.57 -13.06
C THR A 70 8.26 -3.55 -12.16
N LYS A 71 7.96 -2.26 -12.34
CA LYS A 71 8.55 -1.18 -11.55
C LYS A 71 7.65 -0.82 -10.35
N PRO A 72 8.24 -0.52 -9.17
CA PRO A 72 7.48 -0.06 -8.04
C PRO A 72 6.84 1.31 -8.34
N ILE A 73 5.55 1.43 -8.02
CA ILE A 73 4.79 2.67 -8.20
C ILE A 73 5.32 3.76 -7.25
N CYS A 74 5.50 4.97 -7.76
CA CYS A 74 5.92 6.12 -6.96
C CYS A 74 4.90 6.42 -5.85
N ARG A 75 5.32 6.30 -4.58
CA ARG A 75 4.45 6.49 -3.40
C ARG A 75 3.89 7.92 -3.29
N SER A 76 4.72 8.92 -3.61
CA SER A 76 4.33 10.33 -3.60
C SER A 76 3.20 10.59 -4.61
N CYS A 77 3.45 10.32 -5.88
CA CYS A 77 2.46 10.49 -6.95
C CYS A 77 1.22 9.61 -6.76
N ARG A 78 1.39 8.39 -6.23
CA ARG A 78 0.27 7.50 -5.91
C ARG A 78 -0.65 8.10 -4.86
N PHE A 79 -0.08 8.65 -3.79
CA PHE A 79 -0.87 9.28 -2.74
C PHE A 79 -1.52 10.57 -3.24
N ASP A 80 -0.80 11.39 -3.99
CA ASP A 80 -1.37 12.59 -4.62
C ASP A 80 -2.57 12.21 -5.47
N ARG A 81 -2.45 11.19 -6.33
CA ARG A 81 -3.56 10.74 -7.17
C ARG A 81 -4.74 10.22 -6.35
N CYS A 82 -4.51 9.56 -5.21
CA CYS A 82 -5.61 9.18 -4.30
C CYS A 82 -6.39 10.40 -3.82
N ILE A 83 -5.69 11.48 -3.45
CA ILE A 83 -6.31 12.73 -2.98
C ILE A 83 -7.04 13.44 -4.12
N THR A 84 -6.38 13.62 -5.27
CA THR A 84 -6.97 14.36 -6.40
C THR A 84 -8.14 13.62 -7.04
N SER A 85 -8.18 12.28 -6.94
CA SER A 85 -9.32 11.49 -7.40
C SER A 85 -10.50 11.52 -6.43
N GLY A 86 -10.34 12.13 -5.24
CA GLY A 86 -11.43 12.30 -4.28
C GLY A 86 -11.63 11.16 -3.28
N MET A 87 -10.61 10.32 -3.02
CA MET A 87 -10.71 9.31 -1.95
C MET A 87 -10.94 9.98 -0.59
N LYS A 88 -11.98 9.54 0.13
CA LYS A 88 -12.31 10.04 1.48
C LYS A 88 -12.12 8.96 2.53
N TYR A 89 -11.39 9.30 3.59
CA TYR A 89 -11.23 8.44 4.77
C TYR A 89 -11.70 9.19 6.00
N ASP A 90 -12.85 8.78 6.56
CA ASP A 90 -13.34 9.26 7.83
C ASP A 90 -13.06 8.22 8.92
N LYS A 91 -12.31 8.64 9.95
CA LYS A 91 -11.98 7.79 11.11
C LYS A 91 -13.20 7.56 12.03
N LYS A 92 -14.23 8.41 11.95
CA LYS A 92 -15.40 8.42 12.84
C LYS A 92 -16.63 7.72 12.27
N ALA A 93 -16.59 7.27 11.01
CA ALA A 93 -17.70 6.56 10.40
C ALA A 93 -18.03 5.28 11.19
N LYS A 94 -19.08 5.34 12.02
CA LYS A 94 -19.70 4.17 12.63
C LYS A 94 -20.32 3.37 11.49
N VAL A 95 -19.96 2.10 11.36
CA VAL A 95 -20.38 1.26 10.24
C VAL A 95 -21.85 0.89 10.43
N GLU A 96 -22.76 1.73 9.95
CA GLU A 96 -24.12 1.29 9.60
C GLU A 96 -24.14 1.08 8.07
N ASN A 97 -24.33 -0.19 7.67
CA ASN A 97 -24.21 -0.76 6.32
C ASN A 97 -22.78 -1.08 5.82
N ALA A 98 -22.31 -2.25 6.25
CA ALA A 98 -21.02 -2.89 5.99
C ALA A 98 -20.83 -3.48 4.57
N PHE A 99 -21.22 -2.78 3.50
CA PHE A 99 -20.95 -3.25 2.12
C PHE A 99 -19.49 -3.04 1.66
N TYR A 100 -18.68 -2.37 2.49
CA TYR A 100 -17.23 -2.18 2.30
C TYR A 100 -16.36 -3.08 3.20
N GLU A 101 -16.90 -4.18 3.72
CA GLU A 101 -16.07 -5.19 4.36
C GLU A 101 -15.19 -5.88 3.30
N LEU A 102 -13.88 -5.68 3.43
CA LEU A 102 -12.88 -6.53 2.79
C LEU A 102 -13.22 -8.00 3.11
N PRO A 103 -13.42 -8.88 2.12
CA PRO A 103 -13.57 -10.31 2.39
C PRO A 103 -12.35 -10.80 3.16
N LYS A 104 -12.56 -11.20 4.42
CA LYS A 104 -11.50 -11.68 5.33
C LYS A 104 -10.91 -13.03 4.88
N SER A 105 -11.52 -13.70 3.90
CA SER A 105 -11.21 -15.08 3.50
C SER A 105 -10.20 -15.26 2.36
N SER A 106 -9.54 -14.19 1.87
CA SER A 106 -8.57 -14.31 0.76
C SER A 106 -7.29 -13.49 0.93
N LEU A 107 -6.86 -13.23 2.18
CA LEU A 107 -5.51 -12.75 2.46
C LEU A 107 -4.56 -13.94 2.65
N PRO A 108 -3.70 -14.28 1.68
CA PRO A 108 -2.41 -14.83 2.03
C PRO A 108 -1.61 -13.70 2.72
N ASP A 109 -1.06 -14.00 3.90
CA ASP A 109 -0.20 -13.12 4.70
C ASP A 109 1.11 -12.78 3.96
N LEU A 110 1.07 -11.90 2.96
CA LEU A 110 2.28 -11.40 2.32
C LEU A 110 2.10 -9.94 1.86
N ASP A 111 2.20 -9.03 2.83
CA ASP A 111 3.07 -7.85 2.71
C ASP A 111 3.30 -7.22 4.11
N THR A 112 3.85 -8.03 5.01
CA THR A 112 4.61 -7.55 6.17
C THR A 112 6.03 -7.24 5.71
N ARG A 113 6.28 -6.01 5.27
CA ARG A 113 7.41 -5.13 5.64
C ARG A 113 7.63 -4.04 4.59
N ASP A 114 8.00 -2.85 5.07
CA ASP A 114 8.99 -2.02 4.40
C ASP A 114 10.38 -2.55 4.83
N PRO A 115 11.18 -3.23 4.00
CA PRO A 115 12.51 -3.73 4.39
C PRO A 115 13.59 -2.65 4.49
N LYS A 116 13.25 -1.37 4.34
CA LYS A 116 14.21 -0.25 4.33
C LYS A 116 14.26 0.59 5.59
N ASP A 117 13.37 0.36 6.56
CA ASP A 117 13.48 0.97 7.90
C ASP A 117 14.31 0.08 8.87
N SER A 118 14.78 -1.10 8.43
CA SER A 118 15.48 -2.11 9.27
C SER A 118 16.97 -1.86 9.52
N LYS A 119 17.52 -0.68 9.18
CA LYS A 119 18.96 -0.41 9.39
C LYS A 119 19.32 0.10 10.79
N ALA A 120 18.35 0.26 11.69
CA ALA A 120 18.61 0.71 13.05
C ALA A 120 19.04 -0.40 14.02
N ASP A 121 18.75 -1.69 13.77
CA ASP A 121 18.80 -2.72 14.82
C ASP A 121 19.78 -3.89 14.57
N ILE A 122 20.82 -3.72 13.74
CA ILE A 122 21.92 -4.71 13.63
C ILE A 122 22.91 -4.58 14.81
N LYS A 123 22.77 -3.57 15.66
CA LYS A 123 23.67 -3.32 16.80
C LYS A 123 23.62 -4.38 17.91
N GLY A 124 22.69 -5.34 17.87
CA GLY A 124 22.61 -6.46 18.83
C GLY A 124 23.37 -7.73 18.43
N ILE A 125 23.91 -7.82 17.20
CA ILE A 125 24.69 -8.97 16.72
C ILE A 125 26.18 -8.87 17.15
N ASP A 126 26.53 -7.75 17.80
CA ASP A 126 27.88 -7.42 18.27
C ASP A 126 28.39 -8.33 19.42
N GLN A 127 27.51 -9.04 20.14
CA GLN A 127 27.93 -9.79 21.35
C GLN A 127 28.13 -11.31 21.14
N ALA A 128 27.51 -11.93 20.13
CA ALA A 128 27.58 -13.38 19.94
C ALA A 128 28.80 -13.84 19.15
N GLN A 129 29.37 -13.00 18.28
CA GLN A 129 30.55 -13.36 17.48
C GLN A 129 31.87 -13.28 18.25
N SER A 130 32.00 -12.38 19.25
CA SER A 130 33.23 -12.29 20.05
C SER A 130 33.41 -13.51 20.96
N LEU A 131 32.33 -13.99 21.60
CA LEU A 131 32.34 -15.16 22.49
C LEU A 131 32.63 -16.49 21.78
N LEU A 132 32.32 -16.61 20.49
CA LEU A 132 32.63 -17.81 19.69
C LEU A 132 34.09 -17.86 19.21
N ILE A 133 34.71 -16.70 18.96
CA ILE A 133 36.12 -16.63 18.53
C ILE A 133 37.07 -16.84 19.71
N GLU A 134 36.72 -16.38 20.92
CA GLU A 134 37.50 -16.72 22.12
C GLU A 134 37.45 -18.23 22.43
N HIS A 135 36.33 -18.90 22.20
CA HIS A 135 36.23 -20.36 22.36
C HIS A 135 37.02 -21.16 21.33
N SER A 136 37.22 -20.66 20.11
CA SER A 136 38.07 -21.33 19.12
C SER A 136 39.56 -21.21 19.46
N ARG A 137 39.99 -20.04 19.97
CA ARG A 137 41.36 -19.84 20.48
C ARG A 137 41.74 -20.78 21.62
N SER A 138 40.79 -21.15 22.48
CA SER A 138 41.03 -22.08 23.60
C SER A 138 41.13 -23.55 23.17
N ARG A 139 40.53 -23.95 22.05
CA ARG A 139 40.56 -25.35 21.56
C ARG A 139 41.83 -25.68 20.76
N GLU A 140 42.34 -24.74 19.96
CA GLU A 140 43.61 -24.95 19.22
C GLU A 140 44.83 -25.03 20.17
N LEU A 141 44.84 -24.25 21.26
CA LEU A 141 45.90 -24.30 22.26
C LEU A 141 45.95 -25.64 23.02
N GLN A 142 44.84 -26.36 23.13
CA GLN A 142 44.79 -27.70 23.74
C GLN A 142 45.24 -28.81 22.78
N GLN A 143 45.20 -28.61 21.46
CA GLN A 143 45.66 -29.60 20.47
C GLN A 143 47.18 -29.57 20.22
N LEU A 144 47.84 -28.46 20.50
CA LEU A 144 49.31 -28.32 20.37
C LEU A 144 50.11 -28.83 21.58
N GLN A 145 49.41 -29.34 22.60
CA GLN A 145 50.02 -29.92 23.81
C GLN A 145 49.97 -31.48 23.83
N GLN A 146 49.64 -32.10 22.69
CA GLN A 146 49.77 -33.56 22.44
C GLN A 146 50.77 -33.78 21.30
#